data_AF-A0A7S1L764-F1
#
_entry.id   AF-A0A7S1L764-F1
#
_cell.length_a   1.000
_cell.length_b   1.000
_cell.length_c   1.000
_cell.angle_alpha   90.00
_cell.angle_beta   90.00
_cell.angle_gamma   90.00
#
_symmetry.space_group_name_H-M   'P 1'
#
loop_
_entity.id
_entity.type
_entity.pdbx_description
1 polymer ?
#
loop_
_entity_poly.entity_id
_entity_poly.type
_entity_poly.pdbx_seq_one_letter_code
_entity_poly.pdbx_strand_id
1 'polypeptide(L)'
;IACFERWFEHHQKGVFFEVALNAKPWCMAAKAHIRVTDTEADTKRILHGASRVFQLAGLMITSLLGALAMCLMRQHEGGYDVDTNRQLILAQLTFLILGSVVACIVSFPFMMLFHTVADTILYIRTVEQLRSATEKTWSWSPTVLQCVCCKRMRPDYPHGDSEEGLVDGRPQLPDKRGSRSLGPNQRR
;
A
#
# COMPACT_ATOMS: atom_id res chain seq x y z
N ILE A 1 -24.49 3.29 -12.17
CA ILE A 1 -23.49 2.63 -13.05
C ILE A 1 -22.32 3.57 -13.38
N ALA A 2 -22.55 4.86 -13.72
CA ALA A 2 -21.47 5.83 -14.00
C ALA A 2 -20.42 6.00 -12.88
N CYS A 3 -20.81 5.86 -11.61
CA CYS A 3 -19.88 5.92 -10.48
C CYS A 3 -19.02 4.66 -10.31
N PHE A 4 -19.40 3.54 -10.94
CA PHE A 4 -18.63 2.30 -10.88
C PHE A 4 -17.50 2.31 -11.93
N GLU A 5 -17.83 2.76 -13.15
CA GLU A 5 -16.93 2.74 -14.31
C GLU A 5 -15.72 3.68 -14.14
N ARG A 6 -15.94 4.87 -13.57
CA ARG A 6 -14.87 5.86 -13.33
C ARG A 6 -13.88 5.46 -12.24
N TRP A 7 -14.24 4.52 -11.37
CA TRP A 7 -13.44 4.09 -10.22
C TRP A 7 -12.69 2.77 -10.46
N PHE A 8 -13.08 2.01 -11.48
CA PHE A 8 -12.53 0.69 -11.76
C PHE A 8 -11.12 0.73 -12.37
N GLU A 9 -10.71 1.82 -12.99
CA GLU A 9 -9.48 1.86 -13.79
C GLU A 9 -8.18 1.92 -12.94
N HIS A 10 -8.26 2.27 -11.65
CA HIS A 10 -7.05 2.56 -10.88
C HIS A 10 -7.03 2.08 -9.40
N HIS A 11 -8.17 1.72 -8.80
CA HIS A 11 -8.26 1.55 -7.32
C HIS A 11 -8.85 0.21 -6.84
N GLN A 12 -8.86 -0.83 -7.66
CA GLN A 12 -9.66 -2.03 -7.40
C GLN A 12 -9.34 -2.72 -6.06
N LYS A 13 -8.05 -2.91 -5.73
CA LYS A 13 -7.67 -3.72 -4.56
C LYS A 13 -8.07 -3.08 -3.23
N GLY A 14 -7.84 -1.78 -3.07
CA GLY A 14 -8.08 -1.09 -1.80
C GLY A 14 -9.56 -0.87 -1.49
N VAL A 15 -10.39 -0.62 -2.51
CA VAL A 15 -11.84 -0.46 -2.33
C VAL A 15 -12.50 -1.78 -1.96
N PHE A 16 -12.01 -2.91 -2.49
CA PHE A 16 -12.50 -4.23 -2.11
C PHE A 16 -12.31 -4.53 -0.61
N PHE A 17 -11.15 -4.16 -0.03
CA PHE A 17 -10.91 -4.31 1.40
C PHE A 17 -11.88 -3.47 2.24
N GLU A 18 -12.14 -2.22 1.85
CA GLU A 18 -13.12 -1.36 2.55
C GLU A 18 -14.55 -1.92 2.50
N VAL A 19 -14.96 -2.50 1.37
CA VAL A 19 -16.28 -3.15 1.26
C VAL A 19 -16.33 -4.41 2.12
N ALA A 20 -15.31 -5.25 2.07
CA ALA A 20 -15.25 -6.51 2.82
C ALA A 20 -15.20 -6.28 4.34
N LEU A 21 -14.46 -5.28 4.81
CA LEU A 21 -14.27 -5.01 6.24
C LEU A 21 -15.42 -4.21 6.87
N ASN A 22 -16.04 -3.30 6.12
CA ASN A 22 -17.02 -2.35 6.66
C ASN A 22 -18.45 -2.58 6.17
N ALA A 23 -18.70 -3.55 5.28
CA ALA A 23 -20.00 -3.85 4.68
C ALA A 23 -20.70 -2.61 4.06
N LYS A 24 -19.92 -1.65 3.55
CA LYS A 24 -20.43 -0.40 2.96
C LYS A 24 -20.74 -0.58 1.47
N PRO A 25 -21.74 0.14 0.93
CA PRO A 25 -21.95 0.18 -0.51
C PRO A 25 -20.70 0.76 -1.21
N TRP A 26 -20.39 0.25 -2.40
CA TRP A 26 -19.14 0.51 -3.12
C TRP A 26 -18.76 2.00 -3.23
N CYS A 27 -19.72 2.88 -3.56
CA CYS A 27 -19.43 4.31 -3.69
C CYS A 27 -18.98 4.97 -2.39
N MET A 28 -19.56 4.57 -1.24
CA MET A 28 -19.15 5.06 0.08
C MET A 28 -17.79 4.50 0.46
N ALA A 29 -17.55 3.22 0.20
CA ALA A 29 -16.27 2.57 0.44
C ALA A 29 -15.14 3.20 -0.39
N ALA A 30 -15.38 3.46 -1.68
CA ALA A 30 -14.45 4.16 -2.56
C ALA A 30 -14.13 5.57 -2.04
N LYS A 31 -15.15 6.34 -1.66
CA LYS A 31 -14.96 7.70 -1.12
C LYS A 31 -14.14 7.70 0.17
N ALA A 32 -14.37 6.72 1.05
CA ALA A 32 -13.60 6.55 2.27
C ALA A 32 -12.15 6.14 1.97
N HIS A 33 -11.95 5.18 1.06
CA HIS A 33 -10.62 4.71 0.66
C HIS A 33 -9.73 5.82 0.10
N ILE A 34 -10.27 6.71 -0.74
CA ILE A 34 -9.51 7.85 -1.29
C ILE A 34 -9.04 8.77 -0.16
N ARG A 35 -9.95 9.12 0.77
CA ARG A 35 -9.60 10.01 1.88
C ARG A 35 -8.46 9.45 2.72
N VAL A 36 -8.53 8.15 3.03
CA VAL A 36 -7.46 7.44 3.75
C VAL A 36 -6.16 7.43 2.93
N THR A 37 -6.27 7.17 1.63
CA THR A 37 -5.10 7.14 0.74
C THR A 37 -4.45 8.50 0.58
N ASP A 38 -5.23 9.58 0.50
CA ASP A 38 -4.73 10.95 0.38
C ASP A 38 -4.03 11.40 1.66
N THR A 39 -4.59 11.08 2.84
CA THR A 39 -3.93 11.41 4.12
C THR A 39 -2.61 10.69 4.34
N GLU A 40 -2.38 9.58 3.63
CA GLU A 40 -1.19 8.76 3.79
C GLU A 40 -0.30 8.72 2.54
N ALA A 41 -0.57 9.57 1.57
CA ALA A 41 0.18 9.60 0.33
C ALA A 41 1.69 9.76 0.59
N ASP A 42 2.07 10.55 1.61
CA ASP A 42 3.48 10.75 2.00
C ASP A 42 4.12 9.49 2.60
N THR A 43 3.44 8.81 3.53
CA THR A 43 3.96 7.57 4.13
C THR A 43 4.10 6.47 3.08
N LYS A 44 3.08 6.31 2.22
CA LYS A 44 3.10 5.37 1.10
C LYS A 44 4.23 5.70 0.12
N ARG A 45 4.45 6.98 -0.20
CA ARG A 45 5.54 7.40 -1.09
C ARG A 45 6.92 7.03 -0.53
N ILE A 46 7.14 7.26 0.76
CA ILE A 46 8.40 6.88 1.42
C ILE A 46 8.58 5.37 1.41
N LEU A 47 7.55 4.60 1.76
CA LEU A 47 7.65 3.14 1.74
C LEU A 47 7.90 2.61 0.33
N HIS A 48 7.22 3.16 -0.68
CA HIS A 48 7.43 2.76 -2.07
C HIS A 48 8.84 3.09 -2.57
N GLY A 49 9.42 4.18 -2.08
CA GLY A 49 10.84 4.49 -2.30
C GLY A 49 11.74 3.43 -1.66
N ALA A 50 11.51 3.11 -0.39
CA ALA A 50 12.30 2.11 0.35
C ALA A 50 12.18 0.71 -0.26
N SER A 51 10.99 0.31 -0.70
CA SER A 51 10.76 -1.00 -1.31
C SER A 51 11.47 -1.13 -2.66
N ARG A 52 11.53 -0.08 -3.48
CA ARG A 52 12.35 -0.06 -4.70
C ARG A 52 13.83 -0.25 -4.41
N VAL A 53 14.35 0.42 -3.37
CA VAL A 53 15.76 0.26 -2.96
C VAL A 53 16.01 -1.17 -2.49
N PHE A 54 15.10 -1.74 -1.71
CA PHE A 54 15.19 -3.11 -1.23
C PHE A 54 15.13 -4.13 -2.39
N GLN A 55 14.26 -3.92 -3.37
CA GLN A 55 14.17 -4.74 -4.58
C GLN A 55 15.48 -4.70 -5.38
N LEU A 56 16.05 -3.52 -5.60
CA LEU A 56 17.33 -3.37 -6.28
C LEU A 56 18.47 -4.05 -5.52
N ALA A 57 18.54 -3.85 -4.20
CA ALA A 57 19.55 -4.50 -3.36
C ALA A 57 19.43 -6.02 -3.38
N GLY A 58 18.21 -6.55 -3.24
CA GLY A 58 17.94 -7.97 -3.29
C GLY A 58 18.27 -8.60 -4.65
N LEU A 59 17.98 -7.90 -5.75
CA LEU A 59 18.29 -8.35 -7.11
C LEU A 59 19.79 -8.35 -7.39
N MET A 60 20.53 -7.36 -6.88
CA MET A 60 22.00 -7.32 -6.97
C MET A 60 22.65 -8.46 -6.17
N ILE A 61 22.20 -8.68 -4.92
CA ILE A 61 22.72 -9.74 -4.07
C ILE A 61 22.45 -11.12 -4.69
N THR A 62 21.21 -11.37 -5.13
CA THR A 62 20.85 -12.68 -5.72
C THR A 62 21.57 -12.94 -7.05
N SER A 63 21.74 -11.91 -7.89
CA SER A 63 22.56 -12.00 -9.11
C SER A 63 24.02 -12.35 -8.81
N LEU A 64 24.62 -11.71 -7.80
CA LEU A 64 25.99 -12.01 -7.36
C LEU A 64 26.12 -13.44 -6.82
N LEU A 65 25.14 -13.90 -6.03
CA LEU A 65 25.12 -15.29 -5.54
C LEU A 65 24.97 -16.30 -6.68
N GLY A 66 24.12 -16.03 -7.67
CA GLY A 66 23.95 -16.91 -8.84
C GLY A 66 25.22 -17.01 -9.68
N ALA A 67 25.89 -15.88 -9.90
CA ALA A 67 27.19 -15.82 -10.56
C ALA A 67 28.27 -16.60 -9.78
N LEU A 68 28.33 -16.41 -8.46
CA LEU A 68 29.28 -17.11 -7.59
C LEU A 68 29.03 -18.62 -7.59
N ALA A 69 27.77 -19.05 -7.52
CA ALA A 69 27.40 -20.46 -7.56
C ALA A 69 27.85 -21.15 -8.86
N MET A 70 27.65 -20.50 -10.01
CA MET A 70 28.13 -21.02 -11.30
C MET A 70 29.66 -21.11 -11.37
N CYS A 71 30.39 -20.14 -10.81
CA CYS A 71 31.84 -20.20 -10.71
C CYS A 71 32.31 -21.39 -9.86
N LEU A 72 31.67 -21.64 -8.72
CA LEU A 72 32.00 -22.77 -7.84
C LEU A 72 31.69 -24.12 -8.49
N MET A 73 30.55 -24.24 -9.18
CA MET A 73 30.21 -25.46 -9.93
C MET A 73 31.26 -25.78 -10.99
N ARG A 74 31.72 -24.76 -11.73
CA ARG A 74 32.76 -24.94 -12.74
C ARG A 74 34.10 -25.39 -12.16
N GLN A 75 34.50 -24.85 -11.00
CA GLN A 75 35.74 -25.26 -10.33
C GLN A 75 35.72 -26.74 -9.91
N HIS A 76 34.54 -27.26 -9.57
CA HIS A 76 34.40 -28.65 -9.13
C HIS A 76 34.45 -29.67 -10.29
N GLU A 77 34.15 -29.28 -11.53
CA GLU A 77 34.17 -30.18 -12.69
C GLU A 77 35.58 -30.56 -13.18
N GLY A 78 36.65 -29.92 -12.68
CA GLY A 78 38.03 -30.44 -12.71
C GLY A 78 38.69 -30.76 -14.07
N GLY A 79 38.02 -30.51 -15.21
CA GLY A 79 38.37 -31.14 -16.48
C GLY A 79 38.93 -30.26 -17.61
N TYR A 80 39.48 -29.08 -17.33
CA TYR A 80 39.96 -28.19 -18.40
C TYR A 80 41.49 -28.17 -18.54
N ASP A 81 41.97 -28.70 -19.66
CA ASP A 81 43.35 -28.58 -20.11
C ASP A 81 43.73 -27.12 -20.39
N VAL A 82 44.92 -26.73 -19.93
CA VAL A 82 45.38 -25.32 -19.83
C VAL A 82 45.57 -24.65 -21.19
N ASP A 83 45.62 -25.42 -22.28
CA ASP A 83 46.00 -24.92 -23.61
C ASP A 83 44.86 -24.17 -24.35
N THR A 84 43.62 -24.19 -23.87
CA THR A 84 42.48 -23.53 -24.54
C THR A 84 42.01 -22.24 -23.83
N ASN A 85 42.96 -21.42 -23.37
CA ASN A 85 42.69 -20.25 -22.51
C ASN A 85 41.63 -19.26 -23.04
N ARG A 86 41.57 -19.00 -24.36
CA ARG A 86 40.66 -17.97 -24.91
C ARG A 86 39.19 -18.40 -24.95
N GLN A 87 38.92 -19.66 -25.28
CA GLN A 87 37.54 -20.19 -25.29
C GLN A 87 37.02 -20.39 -23.86
N LEU A 88 37.93 -20.70 -22.92
CA LEU A 88 37.61 -20.91 -21.51
C LEU A 88 37.00 -19.64 -20.85
N ILE A 89 37.55 -18.47 -21.17
CA ILE A 89 37.11 -17.17 -20.64
C ILE A 89 35.71 -16.82 -21.16
N LEU A 90 35.47 -16.99 -22.47
CA LEU A 90 34.17 -16.74 -23.09
C LEU A 90 33.08 -17.63 -22.48
N ALA A 91 33.36 -18.93 -22.34
CA ALA A 91 32.44 -19.86 -21.68
C ALA A 91 32.15 -19.44 -20.23
N GLN A 92 33.16 -18.96 -19.48
CA GLN A 92 32.96 -18.49 -18.11
C GLN A 92 31.98 -17.32 -18.03
N LEU A 93 32.19 -16.32 -18.89
CA LEU A 93 31.35 -15.15 -18.95
C LEU A 93 29.92 -15.52 -19.32
N THR A 94 29.73 -16.46 -20.26
CA THR A 94 28.39 -16.94 -20.60
C THR A 94 27.69 -17.63 -19.44
N PHE A 95 28.37 -18.50 -18.69
CA PHE A 95 27.79 -19.17 -17.52
C PHE A 95 27.48 -18.18 -16.38
N LEU A 96 28.34 -17.19 -16.18
CA LEU A 96 28.15 -16.15 -15.18
C LEU A 96 26.90 -15.31 -15.47
N ILE A 97 26.72 -14.89 -16.73
CA ILE A 97 25.54 -14.15 -17.18
C ILE A 97 24.29 -15.04 -17.05
N LEU A 98 24.36 -16.31 -17.47
CA LEU A 98 23.23 -17.23 -17.39
C LEU A 98 22.79 -17.47 -15.95
N GLY A 99 23.74 -17.70 -15.04
CA GLY A 99 23.47 -17.89 -13.61
C GLY A 99 22.85 -16.66 -12.96
N SER A 100 23.33 -15.46 -13.31
CA SER A 100 22.76 -14.19 -12.85
C SER A 100 21.32 -14.01 -13.32
N VAL A 101 21.03 -14.28 -14.60
CA VAL A 101 19.67 -14.17 -15.16
C VAL A 101 18.71 -15.14 -14.49
N VAL A 102 19.11 -16.40 -14.29
CA VAL A 102 18.27 -17.40 -13.61
C VAL A 102 18.00 -16.99 -12.17
N ALA A 103 19.03 -16.55 -11.43
CA ALA A 103 18.86 -16.08 -10.06
C ALA A 103 17.93 -14.85 -9.97
N CYS A 104 18.01 -13.93 -10.94
CA CYS A 104 17.12 -12.78 -11.05
C CYS A 104 15.66 -13.19 -11.32
N ILE A 105 15.41 -14.16 -12.20
CA ILE A 105 14.05 -14.67 -12.48
C ILE A 105 13.45 -15.32 -11.23
N VAL A 106 14.25 -16.10 -10.50
CA VAL A 106 13.78 -16.79 -9.29
C VAL A 106 13.56 -15.81 -8.14
N SER A 107 14.38 -14.77 -7.98
CA SER A 107 14.23 -13.79 -6.89
C SER A 107 13.09 -12.79 -7.11
N PHE A 108 12.74 -12.50 -8.37
CA PHE A 108 11.67 -11.56 -8.73
C PHE A 108 10.32 -11.81 -8.04
N PRO A 109 9.72 -13.02 -8.04
CA PRO A 109 8.44 -13.25 -7.37
C PRO A 109 8.51 -13.05 -5.85
N PHE A 110 9.62 -13.38 -5.20
CA PHE A 110 9.79 -13.14 -3.76
C PHE A 110 9.83 -11.64 -3.43
N MET A 111 10.50 -10.87 -4.27
CA MET A 111 10.57 -9.41 -4.13
C MET A 111 9.20 -8.74 -4.37
N MET A 112 8.40 -9.24 -5.31
CA MET A 112 7.02 -8.81 -5.53
C MET A 112 6.11 -9.15 -4.35
N LEU A 113 6.26 -10.34 -3.78
CA LEU A 113 5.49 -10.77 -2.62
C LEU A 113 5.83 -9.92 -1.39
N PHE A 114 7.12 -9.66 -1.16
CA PHE A 114 7.57 -8.80 -0.06
C PHE A 114 6.97 -7.39 -0.16
N HIS A 115 6.93 -6.81 -1.36
CA HIS A 115 6.28 -5.52 -1.62
C HIS A 115 4.80 -5.54 -1.23
N THR A 116 4.08 -6.58 -1.65
CA THR A 116 2.64 -6.74 -1.35
C THR A 116 2.38 -6.89 0.16
N VAL A 117 3.22 -7.66 0.87
CA VAL A 117 3.08 -7.86 2.31
C VAL A 117 3.37 -6.56 3.07
N ALA A 118 4.39 -5.80 2.66
CA ALA A 118 4.71 -4.51 3.27
C ALA A 118 3.55 -3.51 3.12
N ASP A 119 2.93 -3.43 1.94
CA ASP A 119 1.73 -2.60 1.71
C ASP A 119 0.56 -3.02 2.61
N THR A 120 0.37 -4.33 2.80
CA THR A 120 -0.70 -4.86 3.65
C THR A 120 -0.47 -4.52 5.12
N ILE A 121 0.75 -4.66 5.62
CA ILE A 121 1.10 -4.32 7.02
C ILE A 121 0.90 -2.84 7.28
N LEU A 122 1.32 -1.98 6.35
CA LEU A 122 1.05 -0.54 6.47
C LEU A 122 -0.44 -0.25 6.49
N TYR A 123 -1.21 -0.82 5.54
CA TYR A 123 -2.65 -0.62 5.49
C TYR A 123 -3.35 -0.99 6.82
N ILE A 124 -2.97 -2.13 7.42
CA ILE A 124 -3.52 -2.54 8.71
C ILE A 124 -3.17 -1.53 9.82
N ARG A 125 -1.91 -1.08 9.88
CA ARG A 125 -1.45 -0.07 10.85
C ARG A 125 -2.24 1.23 10.73
N THR A 126 -2.48 1.69 9.51
CA THR A 126 -3.28 2.87 9.20
C THR A 126 -4.71 2.74 9.66
N VAL A 127 -5.37 1.64 9.28
CA VAL A 127 -6.78 1.39 9.63
C VAL A 127 -6.93 1.35 11.15
N GLU A 128 -5.97 0.73 11.84
CA GLU A 128 -5.95 0.68 13.30
C GLU A 128 -5.80 2.08 13.91
N GLN A 129 -4.88 2.90 13.41
CA GLN A 129 -4.72 4.29 13.88
C GLN A 129 -6.00 5.12 13.69
N LEU A 130 -6.70 4.95 12.57
CA LEU A 130 -7.97 5.62 12.30
C LEU A 130 -9.08 5.16 13.25
N ARG A 131 -9.14 3.86 13.56
CA ARG A 131 -10.09 3.30 14.53
C ARG A 131 -9.81 3.81 15.94
N SER A 132 -8.56 3.80 16.39
CA SER A 132 -8.19 4.31 17.71
C SER A 132 -8.40 5.82 17.85
N ALA A 133 -8.23 6.60 16.77
CA ALA A 133 -8.53 8.04 16.77
C ALA A 133 -10.04 8.30 16.90
N THR A 134 -10.86 7.46 16.27
CA THR A 134 -12.32 7.52 16.37
C THR A 134 -12.77 7.13 17.78
N GLU A 135 -12.22 6.07 18.37
CA GLU A 135 -12.59 5.62 19.73
C GLU A 135 -12.36 6.71 20.78
N LYS A 136 -11.25 7.46 20.70
CA LYS A 136 -10.98 8.59 21.62
C LYS A 136 -12.00 9.72 21.50
N THR A 137 -12.66 9.87 20.35
CA THR A 137 -13.73 10.86 20.16
C THR A 137 -15.10 10.34 20.62
N TRP A 138 -15.26 9.02 20.78
CA TRP A 138 -16.44 8.37 21.38
C TRP A 138 -16.25 8.13 22.88
N SER A 139 -15.68 9.08 23.62
CA SER A 139 -15.82 9.08 25.08
C SER A 139 -17.30 9.32 25.42
N TRP A 140 -18.05 8.22 25.53
CA TRP A 140 -19.37 8.07 26.16
C TRP A 140 -20.21 9.36 26.23
N SER A 141 -20.67 9.88 25.10
CA SER A 141 -21.84 10.77 25.11
C SER A 141 -23.08 9.92 24.90
N PRO A 142 -23.89 9.65 25.95
CA PRO A 142 -25.05 8.74 25.87
C PRO A 142 -26.19 9.26 24.98
N THR A 143 -26.05 10.42 24.32
CA THR A 143 -27.10 11.01 23.48
C THR A 143 -27.10 10.57 22.02
N VAL A 144 -26.08 9.85 21.53
CA VAL A 144 -26.00 9.44 20.11
C VAL A 144 -26.49 8.00 19.86
N LEU A 145 -26.96 7.32 20.90
CA LEU A 145 -27.71 6.06 20.79
C LEU A 145 -29.15 6.25 20.28
N GLN A 146 -29.49 7.43 19.73
CA GLN A 146 -30.73 7.64 18.98
C GLN A 146 -30.56 7.11 17.53
N CYS A 147 -30.48 5.79 17.46
CA CYS A 147 -30.87 4.89 16.37
C CYS A 147 -30.92 5.47 14.94
N VAL A 148 -29.78 5.41 14.23
CA VAL A 148 -29.74 5.48 12.76
C VAL A 148 -30.06 4.11 12.12
N CYS A 149 -30.08 3.02 12.90
CA CYS A 149 -30.42 1.67 12.41
C CYS A 149 -31.91 1.43 12.13
N CYS A 150 -32.86 2.24 12.63
CA CYS A 150 -34.29 1.97 12.41
C CYS A 150 -34.93 2.69 11.21
N LYS A 151 -34.21 3.51 10.42
CA LYS A 151 -34.87 4.31 9.38
C LYS A 151 -34.56 4.01 7.92
N ARG A 152 -33.69 3.05 7.55
CA ARG A 152 -33.51 2.78 6.10
C ARG A 152 -33.04 1.38 5.68
N MET A 153 -33.99 0.44 5.70
CA MET A 153 -34.14 -0.53 4.60
C MET A 153 -35.62 -0.99 4.47
N ARG A 154 -36.48 -0.09 3.99
CA ARG A 154 -37.53 -0.49 3.04
C ARG A 154 -37.04 -0.05 1.65
N PRO A 155 -37.00 -0.95 0.66
CA PRO A 155 -36.78 -0.56 -0.73
C PRO A 155 -38.10 -0.02 -1.27
N ASP A 156 -38.30 1.30 -1.22
CA ASP A 156 -39.20 1.96 -2.18
C ASP A 156 -38.34 2.42 -3.36
N TYR A 157 -38.48 1.69 -4.46
CA TYR A 157 -38.03 2.13 -5.78
C TYR A 157 -38.77 3.44 -6.12
N PRO A 158 -38.07 4.54 -6.45
CA PRO A 158 -38.75 5.77 -6.82
C PRO A 158 -39.27 5.65 -8.25
N HIS A 159 -40.57 5.85 -8.41
CA HIS A 159 -41.16 6.30 -9.65
C HIS A 159 -41.11 7.83 -9.66
N GLY A 160 -40.53 8.42 -10.70
CA GLY A 160 -40.80 9.79 -11.13
C GLY A 160 -40.11 10.93 -10.35
N ASP A 161 -39.07 11.46 -10.98
CA ASP A 161 -38.85 12.88 -11.28
C ASP A 161 -39.35 13.93 -10.28
N SER A 162 -38.42 14.68 -9.70
CA SER A 162 -38.52 16.15 -9.61
C SER A 162 -37.14 16.73 -9.28
N GLU A 163 -36.74 17.65 -10.15
CA GLU A 163 -35.59 18.53 -10.04
C GLU A 163 -35.66 19.47 -8.81
N GLU A 164 -34.53 20.14 -8.60
CA GLU A 164 -34.34 21.41 -7.87
C GLU A 164 -33.92 21.34 -6.40
N GLY A 165 -32.72 21.88 -6.13
CA GLY A 165 -32.27 22.17 -4.78
C GLY A 165 -30.75 22.15 -4.57
N LEU A 166 -29.98 22.87 -5.39
CA LEU A 166 -28.58 23.17 -5.16
C LEU A 166 -28.42 24.02 -3.88
N VAL A 167 -28.19 23.38 -2.74
CA VAL A 167 -27.76 24.08 -1.52
C VAL A 167 -26.28 23.81 -1.30
N ASP A 168 -25.49 24.85 -1.57
CA ASP A 168 -24.04 24.97 -1.36
C ASP A 168 -23.71 24.84 0.14
N GLY A 169 -23.51 23.60 0.59
CA GLY A 169 -23.11 23.27 1.96
C GLY A 169 -21.59 23.22 2.10
N ARG A 170 -20.90 24.35 1.96
CA ARG A 170 -19.51 24.45 2.43
C ARG A 170 -19.47 24.28 3.96
N PRO A 171 -18.73 23.30 4.51
CA PRO A 171 -18.46 23.26 5.93
C PRO A 171 -17.57 24.45 6.28
N GLN A 172 -18.09 25.39 7.09
CA GLN A 172 -17.24 26.39 7.74
C GLN A 172 -16.27 25.66 8.66
N LEU A 173 -14.97 25.74 8.35
CA LEU A 173 -13.93 25.32 9.27
C LEU A 173 -13.98 26.21 10.52
N PRO A 174 -13.91 25.64 11.74
CA PRO A 174 -13.76 26.44 12.94
C PRO A 174 -12.39 27.13 12.95
N ASP A 175 -12.43 28.46 13.01
CA ASP A 175 -11.28 29.35 13.19
C ASP A 175 -10.61 29.05 14.55
N LYS A 176 -9.50 28.30 14.52
CA LYS A 176 -8.64 28.08 15.70
C LYS A 176 -7.72 29.29 15.89
N ARG A 177 -8.30 30.44 16.22
CA ARG A 177 -7.57 31.60 16.69
C ARG A 177 -7.66 31.68 18.22
N GLY A 178 -6.52 31.46 18.87
CA GLY A 178 -6.28 31.96 20.23
C GLY A 178 -6.36 30.92 21.34
N SER A 179 -5.20 30.44 21.77
CA SER A 179 -4.84 30.32 23.20
C SER A 179 -3.36 29.98 23.32
N ARG A 180 -2.51 31.02 23.17
CA ARG A 180 -1.17 30.99 23.76
C ARG A 180 -1.35 31.20 25.26
N SER A 181 -1.41 30.11 26.01
CA SER A 181 -1.18 30.14 27.45
C SER A 181 0.33 30.25 27.67
N LEU A 182 0.77 31.46 28.00
CA LEU A 182 1.97 31.67 28.79
C LEU A 182 1.72 31.07 30.19
N GLY A 183 2.72 30.37 30.73
CA GLY A 183 2.77 30.01 32.14
C GLY A 183 4.16 29.51 32.54
N PRO A 184 4.64 29.78 33.76
CA PRO A 184 6.02 30.17 34.01
C PRO A 184 6.88 29.11 34.72
N ASN A 185 8.18 29.19 34.47
CA ASN A 185 9.26 29.16 35.45
C ASN A 185 8.92 28.62 36.87
N GLN A 186 9.38 27.42 37.21
CA GLN A 186 9.68 27.09 38.61
C GLN A 186 10.76 26.01 38.76
N ARG A 187 11.96 26.49 39.11
CA ARG A 187 12.98 25.92 40.01
C ARG A 187 12.83 24.46 40.46
N ARG A 188 13.84 23.63 40.16
CA ARG A 188 14.86 23.20 41.13
C ARG A 188 16.06 22.59 40.44
#